data_AF-A0A8X6TFD5-F1
#
_entry.id   AF-A0A8X6TFD5-F1
#
_cell.length_a   1.000
_cell.length_b   1.000
_cell.length_c   1.000
_cell.angle_alpha   90.00
_cell.angle_beta   90.00
_cell.angle_gamma   90.00
#
_symmetry.space_group_name_H-M   'P 1'
#
loop_
_entity.id
_entity.type
_entity.pdbx_description
1 polymer ?
#
loop_
_entity_poly.entity_id
_entity_poly.type
_entity_poly.pdbx_seq_one_letter_code
_entity_poly.pdbx_strand_id
1 'polypeptide(L)' 'IHAHKDDLGHGGDSDSLRNGNSGRRIGCCVIGEATVHKQHKY' A
#
# COMPACT_ATOMS: atom_id res chain seq x y z
N ILE A 1 1.96 3.00 2.92
CA ILE A 1 1.26 3.95 2.01
C ILE A 1 2.30 4.63 1.13
N HIS A 2 2.06 4.73 -0.17
CA HIS A 2 2.96 5.35 -1.13
C HIS A 2 2.39 6.65 -1.71
N ALA A 3 3.27 7.50 -2.24
CA ALA A 3 2.90 8.81 -2.79
C ALA A 3 2.13 8.74 -4.11
N HIS A 4 2.33 7.67 -4.89
CA HIS A 4 1.74 7.51 -6.21
C HIS A 4 0.97 6.19 -6.32
N LYS A 5 0.16 6.11 -7.39
CA LYS A 5 -0.61 4.91 -7.70
C LYS A 5 0.33 3.78 -8.12
N ASP A 6 0.09 2.60 -7.58
CA ASP A 6 0.76 1.38 -8.02
C ASP A 6 0.36 1.04 -9.46
N ASP A 7 1.36 0.79 -10.31
CA ASP A 7 1.15 0.43 -11.72
C ASP A 7 0.78 -1.05 -11.92
N LEU A 8 0.78 -1.85 -10.84
CA LEU A 8 0.42 -3.26 -10.79
C LEU A 8 1.24 -4.16 -11.70
N GLY A 9 2.49 -3.79 -11.98
CA GLY A 9 3.38 -4.58 -12.83
C GLY A 9 3.23 -4.29 -14.33
N HIS A 10 2.50 -3.24 -14.72
CA HIS A 10 2.24 -2.88 -16.12
C HIS A 10 3.11 -1.73 -16.65
N GLY A 11 4.11 -1.28 -15.89
CA GLY A 11 5.00 -0.17 -16.26
C GLY A 11 6.09 -0.56 -17.27
N GLY A 12 6.38 -1.85 -17.44
CA GLY A 12 7.32 -2.35 -18.46
C GLY A 12 8.80 -2.26 -18.08
N ASP A 13 9.11 -1.90 -16.83
CA ASP A 13 10.45 -1.95 -16.26
C ASP A 13 10.54 -2.93 -15.08
N SER A 14 11.76 -3.19 -14.60
CA SER A 14 11.98 -4.11 -13.49
C SER A 14 11.39 -3.62 -12.16
N ASP A 15 11.21 -2.31 -12.01
CA ASP A 15 10.73 -1.71 -10.77
C ASP A 15 9.21 -1.80 -10.66
N SER A 16 8.50 -1.81 -11.78
CA SER A 16 7.08 -2.11 -11.87
C SER A 16 6.77 -3.50 -11.26
N LEU A 17 7.50 -4.55 -11.65
CA LEU A 17 7.31 -5.89 -11.08
C LEU A 17 7.76 -6.02 -9.63
N ARG A 18 8.70 -5.16 -9.19
CA ARG A 18 9.31 -5.23 -7.87
C ARG A 18 8.55 -4.43 -6.81
N ASN A 19 8.03 -3.26 -7.17
CA ASN A 19 7.47 -2.29 -6.24
C ASN A 19 6.33 -1.42 -6.84
N GLY A 20 5.89 -1.73 -8.06
CA GLY A 20 4.74 -1.07 -8.69
C GLY A 20 4.95 0.38 -9.06
N ASN A 21 6.20 0.87 -9.10
CA ASN A 21 6.55 2.28 -9.36
C ASN A 21 5.78 3.28 -8.47
N SER A 22 5.38 2.86 -7.27
CA SER A 22 4.49 3.65 -6.40
C SER A 22 5.16 4.88 -5.76
N GLY A 23 6.46 5.06 -5.95
CA GLY A 23 7.24 6.15 -5.37
C GLY A 23 7.51 6.02 -3.87
N ARG A 24 7.76 7.15 -3.20
CA ARG A 24 8.22 7.18 -1.80
C ARG A 24 7.13 6.72 -0.82
N ARG A 25 7.54 6.08 0.29
CA ARG A 25 6.67 5.78 1.43
C ARG A 25 6.31 7.09 2.16
N ILE A 26 5.01 7.38 2.28
CA ILE A 26 4.50 8.57 3.00
C ILE A 26 3.91 8.23 4.37
N GLY A 27 3.78 6.94 4.68
CA GLY A 27 3.34 6.48 5.99
C GLY A 27 3.49 4.97 6.13
N CYS A 28 3.67 4.53 7.38
CA CYS A 28 3.76 3.14 7.78
C CYS A 28 3.22 2.96 9.21
N CYS A 29 2.88 1.73 9.57
CA CYS A 29 2.52 1.31 10.92
C CYS A 29 2.93 -0.15 11.11
N VAL A 30 2.89 -0.61 12.36
CA VAL A 30 3.01 -2.03 12.70
C VAL A 30 1.61 -2.64 12.71
N ILE A 31 1.47 -3.86 12.18
CA ILE A 31 0.21 -4.62 12.27
C ILE A 31 0.11 -5.20 13.69
N GLY A 32 -0.96 -4.86 14.41
CA GLY A 32 -1.24 -5.34 15.77
C GLY A 32 -2.59 -6.03 15.87
N GLU A 33 -2.83 -6.74 16.98
CA GLU A 33 -4.13 -7.36 17.26
C GLU A 33 -5.17 -6.30 17.58
N ALA A 34 -6.33 -6.39 16.93
CA ALA A 34 -7.51 -5.60 17.27
C ALA A 34 -8.45 -6.47 18.09
N THR A 35 -8.91 -5.97 19.23
CA THR A 35 -10.12 -6.52 19.86
C THR A 35 -11.28 -6.35 18.88
N VAL A 36 -12.21 -7.30 18.83
CA VAL A 36 -13.47 -7.12 18.09
C VAL A 36 -14.21 -5.89 18.61
N HIS A 37 -14.03 -4.76 17.92
CA HIS A 37 -14.86 -3.58 18.09
C HIS A 37 -15.66 -3.37 16.80
N LYS A 38 -16.98 -3.27 17.00
CA LYS A 38 -18.03 -3.14 15.98
C LYS A 38 -17.56 -2.29 14.81
N GLN A 39 -17.66 -2.84 13.59
CA GLN A 39 -17.67 -2.05 12.37
C GLN A 39 -18.77 -0.99 12.53
N HIS A 40 -18.39 0.22 12.93
CA HIS A 40 -19.31 1.34 12.93
C HIS A 40 -19.46 1.78 11.48
N LYS A 41 -20.59 1.33 10.94
CA LYS A 41 -21.25 1.84 9.75
C LYS A 41 -21.03 3.35 9.60
N TYR A 42 -20.25 3.72 8.61
CA TYR A 42 -20.52 4.87 7.75
C TYR A 42 -20.35 4.38 6.33
#